data_AF-A0A960MYV5-F1
#
_entry.id   AF-A0A960MYV5-F1
#
_cell.length_a   1.000
_cell.length_b   1.000
_cell.length_c   1.000
_cell.angle_alpha   90.00
_cell.angle_beta   90.00
_cell.angle_gamma   90.00
#
_symmetry.space_group_name_H-M   'P 1'
#
loop_
_entity.id
_entity.type
_entity.pdbx_description
1 polymer ?
#
loop_
_entity_poly.entity_id
_entity_poly.type
_entity_poly.pdbx_seq_one_letter_code
_entity_poly.pdbx_strand_id
1 'polypeptide(L)'
;MNDHPSPPYRFPRLPTPGGDSPIPNPDSRNAPDDCLFLVCDELASRFVLACLVNDDPLEVRDAMEIELAKEFDLTPERAGQLFDLALEVMHLKVHGHYHSSEAEIGFLIASVTGGLNEVGNN
;
A
#
# COMPACT_ATOMS: atom_id res chain seq x y z
N MET A 1 -13.93 31.40 21.04
CA MET A 1 -14.74 30.28 20.55
C MET A 1 -14.06 29.81 19.26
N ASN A 2 -13.16 28.83 19.36
CA ASN A 2 -12.49 28.26 18.18
C ASN A 2 -13.19 26.95 17.86
N ASP A 3 -14.07 27.02 16.86
CA ASP A 3 -14.77 25.87 16.28
C ASP A 3 -13.84 25.26 15.22
N HIS A 4 -13.14 24.20 15.60
CA HIS A 4 -12.35 23.39 14.67
C HIS A 4 -13.30 22.35 14.05
N PRO A 5 -13.58 22.38 12.74
CA PRO A 5 -14.35 21.30 12.14
C PRO A 5 -13.52 20.01 12.20
N SER A 6 -14.06 19.02 12.90
CA SER A 6 -13.53 17.65 12.85
C SER A 6 -13.76 17.10 11.44
N PRO A 7 -12.80 16.37 10.84
CA PRO A 7 -13.03 15.70 9.56
C PRO A 7 -14.16 14.66 9.72
N PRO A 8 -15.10 14.56 8.76
CA PRO A 8 -16.26 13.68 8.87
C PRO A 8 -15.95 12.19 8.66
N TYR A 9 -14.69 11.83 8.42
CA TYR A 9 -14.29 10.48 8.05
C TYR A 9 -13.64 9.75 9.23
N ARG A 10 -14.41 8.82 9.80
CA ARG A 10 -13.91 7.81 10.72
C ARG A 10 -13.66 6.54 9.92
N PHE A 11 -12.42 6.28 9.54
CA PHE A 11 -12.03 5.01 8.93
C PHE A 11 -12.44 3.85 9.83
N PRO A 12 -12.95 2.74 9.27
CA PRO A 12 -13.19 1.53 10.05
C PRO A 12 -11.85 1.07 10.65
N ARG A 13 -11.80 0.95 11.98
CA ARG A 13 -10.61 0.41 12.65
C ARG A 13 -10.42 -1.04 12.23
N LEU A 14 -9.17 -1.40 11.93
CA LEU A 14 -8.75 -2.79 11.73
C LEU A 14 -9.28 -3.67 12.88
N PRO A 15 -9.82 -4.86 12.59
CA PRO A 15 -10.18 -5.81 13.63
C PRO A 15 -8.94 -6.18 14.43
N THR A 16 -9.01 -6.07 15.76
CA THR A 16 -7.95 -6.60 16.63
C THR A 16 -7.92 -8.12 16.47
N PRO A 17 -6.74 -8.75 16.37
CA PRO A 17 -6.61 -10.18 16.18
C PRO A 17 -7.03 -10.89 17.47
N GLY A 18 -8.31 -11.22 17.57
CA GLY A 18 -8.90 -11.88 18.72
C GLY A 18 -10.09 -12.72 18.29
N GLY A 19 -9.85 -14.02 18.10
CA GLY A 19 -10.90 -15.04 18.05
C GLY A 19 -10.84 -15.98 16.85
N ASP A 20 -10.21 -17.13 17.06
CA ASP A 20 -10.59 -18.43 16.47
C ASP A 20 -10.45 -18.63 14.96
N SER A 21 -9.23 -18.49 14.44
CA SER A 21 -8.88 -19.06 13.12
C SER A 21 -7.72 -20.06 13.28
N PRO A 22 -7.76 -21.19 12.56
CA PRO A 22 -6.85 -22.32 12.76
C PRO A 22 -5.40 -21.87 12.57
N ILE A 23 -4.56 -22.21 13.53
CA ILE A 23 -3.13 -21.84 13.57
C ILE A 23 -2.45 -22.40 12.30
N PRO A 24 -1.96 -21.55 11.39
CA PRO A 24 -1.13 -22.03 10.28
C PRO A 24 0.24 -22.47 10.82
N ASN A 25 0.74 -23.59 10.29
CA ASN A 25 2.02 -24.19 10.67
C ASN A 25 3.17 -23.17 10.71
N PRO A 26 4.04 -23.20 11.74
CA PRO A 26 5.16 -22.26 11.89
C PRO A 26 6.36 -22.53 10.95
N ASP A 27 6.23 -23.42 9.96
CA ASP A 27 7.34 -23.83 9.07
C ASP A 27 7.23 -23.28 7.63
N SER A 28 6.18 -22.54 7.29
CA SER A 28 6.21 -21.70 6.09
C SER A 28 6.91 -20.40 6.45
N ARG A 29 8.17 -20.27 6.04
CA ARG A 29 8.82 -18.96 5.89
C ARG A 29 7.82 -18.04 5.20
N ASN A 30 7.23 -17.11 5.94
CA ASN A 30 6.57 -15.96 5.35
C ASN A 30 7.66 -15.22 4.58
N ALA A 31 7.74 -15.47 3.29
CA ALA A 31 8.62 -14.72 2.42
C ALA A 31 8.16 -13.25 2.56
N PRO A 32 9.07 -12.30 2.82
CA PRO A 32 8.71 -10.88 2.94
C PRO A 32 7.95 -10.39 1.70
N ASP A 33 8.16 -11.04 0.55
CA ASP A 33 7.47 -10.77 -0.71
C ASP A 33 5.97 -11.10 -0.67
N ASP A 34 5.55 -12.21 -0.06
CA ASP A 34 4.11 -12.59 0.00
C ASP A 34 3.30 -11.58 0.81
N CYS A 35 3.89 -11.04 1.88
CA CYS A 35 3.28 -9.98 2.69
C CYS A 35 3.15 -8.67 1.89
N LEU A 36 4.15 -8.31 1.08
CA LEU A 36 4.11 -7.11 0.25
C LEU A 36 3.02 -7.20 -0.82
N PHE A 37 2.92 -8.34 -1.49
CA PHE A 37 1.86 -8.56 -2.49
C PHE A 37 0.46 -8.45 -1.88
N LEU A 38 0.22 -8.99 -0.68
CA LEU A 38 -1.06 -8.87 0.01
C LEU A 38 -1.40 -7.41 0.37
N VAL A 39 -0.42 -6.64 0.85
CA VAL A 39 -0.60 -5.21 1.14
C VAL A 39 -0.91 -4.43 -0.13
N CYS A 40 -0.17 -4.68 -1.21
CA CYS A 40 -0.40 -4.06 -2.50
C CYS A 40 -1.79 -4.39 -3.07
N ASP A 41 -2.25 -5.64 -2.95
CA ASP A 41 -3.56 -6.05 -3.44
C ASP A 41 -4.73 -5.41 -2.66
N GLU A 42 -4.58 -5.33 -1.34
CA GLU A 42 -5.54 -4.65 -0.47
C GLU A 42 -5.58 -3.15 -0.76
N LEU A 43 -4.42 -2.51 -0.93
CA LEU A 43 -4.31 -1.08 -1.24
C LEU A 43 -4.96 -0.75 -2.59
N ALA A 44 -4.66 -1.55 -3.61
CA ALA A 44 -5.27 -1.49 -4.93
C ALA A 44 -6.81 -1.58 -4.86
N SER A 45 -7.32 -2.56 -4.11
CA SER A 45 -8.77 -2.75 -3.93
C SER A 45 -9.43 -1.55 -3.26
N ARG A 46 -8.80 -1.01 -2.21
CA ARG A 46 -9.28 0.20 -1.52
C ARG A 46 -9.29 1.42 -2.45
N PHE A 47 -8.27 1.58 -3.27
CA PHE A 47 -8.19 2.68 -4.23
C PHE A 47 -9.33 2.63 -5.25
N VAL A 48 -9.58 1.45 -5.85
CA VAL A 48 -10.70 1.28 -6.79
C VAL A 48 -12.03 1.61 -6.11
N LEU A 49 -12.26 1.11 -4.90
CA LEU A 49 -13.50 1.39 -4.17
C LEU A 49 -13.65 2.88 -3.86
N ALA A 50 -12.57 3.57 -3.47
CA ALA A 50 -12.60 5.00 -3.19
C ALA A 50 -12.84 5.82 -4.46
N CYS A 51 -12.25 5.45 -5.60
CA CYS A 51 -12.49 6.06 -6.90
C CYS A 51 -13.89 5.82 -7.46
N LEU A 52 -14.59 4.75 -7.02
CA LEU A 52 -15.99 4.54 -7.40
C LEU A 52 -16.95 5.47 -6.64
N VAL A 53 -16.53 5.98 -5.48
CA VAL A 53 -17.35 6.85 -4.62
C VAL A 53 -17.04 8.33 -4.86
N ASN A 54 -15.82 8.66 -5.30
CA ASN A 54 -15.36 10.04 -5.52
C ASN A 54 -15.11 10.29 -7.01
N ASP A 55 -15.48 11.47 -7.49
CA ASP A 55 -15.30 11.87 -8.90
C ASP A 55 -13.84 12.26 -9.24
N ASP A 56 -12.95 12.43 -8.26
CA ASP A 56 -11.55 12.81 -8.48
C ASP A 56 -10.56 11.73 -7.99
N PRO A 57 -10.00 10.92 -8.91
CA PRO A 57 -9.04 9.87 -8.56
C PRO A 57 -7.68 10.43 -8.10
N LEU A 58 -7.32 11.67 -8.44
CA LEU A 58 -6.09 12.30 -7.99
C LEU A 58 -6.22 12.72 -6.52
N GLU A 59 -7.34 13.32 -6.13
CA GLU A 59 -7.59 13.64 -4.72
C GLU A 59 -7.68 12.38 -3.85
N VAL A 60 -8.27 11.30 -4.39
CA VAL A 60 -8.29 10.00 -3.70
C VAL A 60 -6.89 9.45 -3.50
N ARG A 61 -6.04 9.52 -4.55
CA ARG A 61 -4.65 9.10 -4.48
C ARG A 61 -3.89 9.88 -3.40
N ASP A 62 -3.93 11.21 -3.45
CA ASP A 62 -3.22 12.07 -2.50
C ASP A 62 -3.66 11.79 -1.06
N ALA A 63 -4.96 11.64 -0.83
CA ALA A 63 -5.49 11.30 0.49
C ALA A 63 -5.02 9.93 0.98
N MET A 64 -4.99 8.93 0.08
CA MET A 64 -4.54 7.58 0.42
C MET A 64 -3.03 7.51 0.66
N GLU A 65 -2.22 8.22 -0.11
CA GLU A 65 -0.77 8.31 0.12
C GLU A 65 -0.46 8.92 1.49
N ILE A 66 -1.19 9.98 1.89
CA ILE A 66 -1.06 10.60 3.21
C ILE A 66 -1.42 9.62 4.33
N GLU A 67 -2.51 8.85 4.19
CA GLU A 67 -2.90 7.86 5.20
C GLU A 67 -1.92 6.68 5.25
N LEU A 68 -1.44 6.21 4.10
CA LEU A 68 -0.44 5.16 4.00
C LEU A 68 0.88 5.56 4.67
N ALA A 69 1.32 6.81 4.45
CA ALA A 69 2.50 7.36 5.09
C ALA A 69 2.39 7.34 6.63
N LYS A 70 1.21 7.65 7.17
CA LYS A 70 0.95 7.61 8.62
C LYS A 70 0.81 6.19 9.16
N GLU A 71 0.12 5.30 8.44
CA GLU A 71 -0.17 3.94 8.89
C GLU A 71 1.11 3.10 8.98
N PHE A 72 2.04 3.29 8.04
CA PHE A 72 3.27 2.52 7.93
C PHE A 72 4.55 3.28 8.34
N ASP A 73 4.41 4.49 8.88
CA ASP A 73 5.54 5.38 9.23
C ASP A 73 6.52 5.56 8.04
N LEU A 74 5.97 5.79 6.86
CA LEU A 74 6.72 5.95 5.60
C LEU A 74 6.92 7.42 5.27
N THR A 75 8.02 7.72 4.56
CA THR A 75 8.15 9.01 3.88
C THR A 75 7.11 9.12 2.75
N PRO A 76 6.70 10.35 2.38
CA PRO A 76 5.77 10.54 1.26
C PRO A 76 6.24 9.85 -0.04
N GLU A 77 7.54 9.92 -0.34
CA GLU A 77 8.14 9.23 -1.48
C GLU A 77 7.96 7.71 -1.42
N ARG A 78 8.20 7.08 -0.26
CA ARG A 78 8.00 5.63 -0.09
C ARG A 78 6.52 5.25 -0.14
N ALA A 79 5.64 6.10 0.38
CA ALA A 79 4.21 5.87 0.30
C ALA A 79 3.72 5.90 -1.15
N GLY A 80 4.18 6.88 -1.95
CA GLY A 80 3.92 6.94 -3.39
C GLY A 80 4.46 5.72 -4.14
N GLN A 81 5.68 5.27 -3.83
CA GLN A 81 6.26 4.07 -4.45
C GLN A 81 5.51 2.78 -4.11
N LEU A 82 5.04 2.64 -2.86
CA LEU A 82 4.20 1.51 -2.45
C LEU A 82 2.84 1.55 -3.17
N PHE A 83 2.31 2.75 -3.39
CA PHE A 83 1.08 2.95 -4.16
C PHE A 83 1.25 2.61 -5.64
N ASP A 84 2.33 3.07 -6.28
CA ASP A 84 2.65 2.74 -7.67
C ASP A 84 2.84 1.21 -7.83
N LEU A 85 3.50 0.57 -6.87
CA LEU A 85 3.63 -0.89 -6.85
C LEU A 85 2.26 -1.59 -6.71
N ALA A 86 1.35 -1.06 -5.91
CA ALA A 86 -0.01 -1.59 -5.79
C ALA A 86 -0.80 -1.51 -7.11
N LEU A 87 -0.65 -0.41 -7.85
CA LEU A 87 -1.25 -0.27 -9.18
C LEU A 87 -0.65 -1.27 -10.19
N GLU A 88 0.65 -1.49 -10.16
CA GLU A 88 1.32 -2.49 -11.00
C GLU A 88 0.86 -3.91 -10.68
N VAL A 89 0.68 -4.26 -9.39
CA VAL A 89 0.11 -5.55 -8.98
C VAL A 89 -1.32 -5.71 -9.47
N MET A 90 -2.15 -4.66 -9.38
CA MET A 90 -3.49 -4.68 -9.95
C MET A 90 -3.45 -4.90 -11.47
N HIS A 91 -2.55 -4.20 -12.17
CA HIS A 91 -2.40 -4.33 -13.61
C HIS A 91 -2.00 -5.74 -14.01
N LEU A 92 -1.04 -6.33 -13.30
CA LEU A 92 -0.65 -7.74 -13.47
C LEU A 92 -1.83 -8.68 -13.30
N LYS A 93 -2.65 -8.49 -12.25
CA LYS A 93 -3.81 -9.35 -11.99
C LYS A 93 -4.89 -9.24 -13.07
N VAL A 94 -5.10 -8.05 -13.63
CA VAL A 94 -6.15 -7.79 -14.62
C VAL A 94 -5.70 -8.16 -16.03
N HIS A 95 -4.45 -7.87 -16.39
CA HIS A 95 -3.94 -7.97 -17.76
C HIS A 95 -2.92 -9.09 -17.99
N GLY A 96 -2.47 -9.77 -16.93
CA GLY A 96 -1.50 -10.87 -17.00
C GLY A 96 -0.05 -10.44 -17.27
N HIS A 97 0.23 -9.14 -17.27
CA HIS A 97 1.57 -8.57 -17.40
C HIS A 97 1.65 -7.27 -16.59
N TYR A 98 2.85 -6.87 -16.19
CA TYR A 98 3.10 -5.55 -15.60
C TYR A 98 2.98 -4.47 -16.68
N HIS A 99 2.55 -3.28 -16.28
CA HIS A 99 2.56 -2.12 -17.17
C HIS A 99 3.98 -1.59 -17.32
N SER A 100 4.74 -1.58 -16.22
CA SER A 100 6.15 -1.19 -16.18
C SER A 100 7.10 -2.32 -16.55
N SER A 101 8.33 -2.00 -16.92
CA SER A 101 9.37 -2.99 -17.22
C SER A 101 9.82 -3.75 -15.97
N GLU A 102 10.37 -4.97 -16.14
CA GLU A 102 10.88 -5.77 -15.02
C GLU A 102 11.92 -5.02 -14.16
N ALA A 103 12.73 -4.14 -14.78
CA ALA A 103 13.70 -3.32 -14.07
C ALA A 103 13.04 -2.26 -13.18
N GLU A 104 11.95 -1.65 -13.64
CA GLU A 104 11.16 -0.68 -12.88
C GLU A 104 10.42 -1.35 -11.72
N ILE A 105 9.84 -2.52 -11.96
CA ILE A 105 9.20 -3.33 -10.90
C ILE A 105 10.23 -3.75 -9.85
N GLY A 106 11.40 -4.22 -10.28
CA GLY A 106 12.50 -4.55 -9.37
C GLY A 106 12.96 -3.35 -8.53
N PHE A 107 13.02 -2.16 -9.14
CA PHE A 107 13.33 -0.92 -8.44
C PHE A 107 12.25 -0.52 -7.42
N LEU A 108 10.97 -0.64 -7.77
CA LEU A 108 9.85 -0.35 -6.87
C LEU A 108 9.86 -1.29 -5.65
N ILE A 109 9.99 -2.60 -5.88
CA ILE A 109 10.09 -3.58 -4.81
C ILE A 109 11.29 -3.28 -3.91
N ALA A 110 12.47 -3.02 -4.48
CA ALA A 110 13.67 -2.70 -3.71
C ALA A 110 13.54 -1.40 -2.91
N SER A 111 12.87 -0.38 -3.46
CA SER A 111 12.68 0.91 -2.79
C SER A 111 11.71 0.81 -1.60
N VAL A 112 10.66 0.00 -1.75
CA VAL A 112 9.64 -0.22 -0.72
C VAL A 112 10.13 -1.17 0.37
N THR A 113 10.86 -2.23 0.02
CA THR A 113 11.43 -3.21 0.97
C THR A 113 12.71 -2.73 1.66
N GLY A 114 13.21 -1.54 1.31
CA GLY A 114 14.47 -1.02 1.84
C GLY A 114 15.72 -1.74 1.30
N GLY A 115 15.59 -2.52 0.22
CA GLY A 115 16.65 -3.30 -0.43
C GLY A 115 17.72 -2.47 -1.15
N LEU A 116 17.57 -1.15 -1.25
CA LEU A 116 18.64 -0.22 -1.59
C LEU A 116 19.15 0.46 -0.32
N ASN A 117 19.89 -0.30 0.50
CA ASN A 117 20.75 0.27 1.52
C ASN A 117 21.64 1.36 0.90
N GLU A 118 21.55 2.58 1.41
CA GLU A 118 22.71 3.46 1.62
C GLU A 118 23.63 3.77 0.41
N VAL A 119 23.14 3.86 -0.84
CA VAL A 119 23.94 4.48 -1.92
C VAL A 119 23.70 6.00 -1.94
N GLY A 120 24.02 6.63 -0.82
CA GLY A 120 23.92 8.07 -0.62
C GLY A 120 24.78 8.61 0.54
N ASN A 121 25.61 7.77 1.16
CA ASN A 121 26.77 8.26 1.91
C ASN A 121 27.95 8.41 0.94
N ASN A 122 27.99 9.54 0.23
CA ASN A 122 29.22 10.18 -0.23
C ASN A 122 28.94 11.67 -0.51
#